data_AF-A0A821WY39-F1
#
_entry.id   AF-A0A821WY39-F1
#
_cell.length_a   1.000
_cell.length_b   1.000
_cell.length_c   1.000
_cell.angle_alpha   90.00
_cell.angle_beta   90.00
_cell.angle_gamma   90.00
#
_symmetry.space_group_name_H-M   'P 1'
#
loop_
_entity.id
_entity.type
_entity.pdbx_description
1 polymer ?
#
loop_
_entity_poly.entity_id
_entity_poly.type
_entity_poly.pdbx_seq_one_letter_code
_entity_poly.pdbx_strand_id
1 'polypeptide(L)'
;KFKFYSTDNTFIHGGVDRLGCIEQRVIGPKNISQRINDLNLQDCHAKIRQIDSHSTIGGGVVVQVTDELSNNGDPIRRFMQTFVLSPRQPKKYYVQNDTFHYQDEVFDDGSDEVDEDDRS
;
A
#
# COMPACT_ATOMS: atom_id res chain seq x y z
N LYS A 1 4.10 -17.29 -6.16
CA LYS A 1 4.69 -16.67 -7.38
C LYS A 1 3.83 -15.48 -7.79
N PHE A 2 4.26 -14.25 -7.49
CA PHE A 2 3.51 -13.02 -7.77
C PHE A 2 3.64 -12.66 -9.25
N LYS A 3 2.62 -12.95 -10.06
CA LYS A 3 2.65 -12.81 -11.54
C LYS A 3 2.25 -11.42 -12.06
N PHE A 4 2.02 -10.47 -11.16
CA PHE A 4 1.47 -9.15 -11.51
C PHE A 4 2.55 -8.06 -11.73
N TYR A 5 3.81 -8.34 -11.38
CA TYR A 5 4.92 -7.40 -11.52
C TYR A 5 5.81 -7.69 -12.75
N SER A 6 6.28 -6.64 -13.43
CA SER A 6 7.24 -6.59 -14.53
C SER A 6 8.62 -6.11 -14.04
N THR A 7 9.59 -5.88 -14.93
CA THR A 7 11.01 -5.62 -14.63
C THR A 7 11.30 -4.35 -13.82
N ASP A 8 10.52 -3.28 -14.00
CA ASP A 8 10.82 -1.95 -13.44
C ASP A 8 9.79 -1.50 -12.39
N ASN A 9 9.11 -2.46 -11.80
CA ASN A 9 8.00 -2.20 -10.88
C ASN A 9 8.54 -1.78 -9.52
N THR A 10 7.83 -0.88 -8.85
CA THR A 10 8.19 -0.43 -7.51
C THR A 10 7.18 -0.90 -6.47
N PHE A 11 7.66 -1.34 -5.33
CA PHE A 11 6.86 -1.78 -4.20
C PHE A 11 7.31 -1.06 -2.92
N ILE A 12 6.37 -0.53 -2.15
CA ILE A 12 6.56 0.02 -0.81
C ILE A 12 5.48 -0.58 0.08
N HIS A 13 5.85 -1.06 1.26
CA HIS A 13 4.92 -1.57 2.25
C HIS A 13 5.37 -1.14 3.64
N GLY A 14 4.62 -0.19 4.20
CA GLY A 14 4.95 0.54 5.43
C GLY A 14 5.55 1.92 5.14
N GLY A 15 5.58 2.78 6.15
CA GLY A 15 6.25 4.09 6.10
C GLY A 15 7.57 4.12 6.88
N VAL A 16 7.62 3.37 7.99
CA VAL A 16 8.73 3.36 8.93
C VAL A 16 8.84 1.95 9.52
N ASP A 17 10.04 1.38 9.56
CA ASP A 17 10.26 0.10 10.23
C ASP A 17 10.19 0.23 11.77
N ARG A 18 10.25 -0.89 12.50
CA ARG A 18 10.22 -0.90 13.97
C ARG A 18 11.36 -0.09 14.63
N LEU A 19 12.37 0.32 13.87
CA LEU A 19 13.53 1.08 14.32
C LEU A 19 13.47 2.56 13.94
N GLY A 20 12.35 3.04 13.38
CA GLY A 20 12.21 4.44 12.99
C GLY A 20 12.82 4.76 11.62
N CYS A 21 13.27 3.74 10.86
CA CYS A 21 13.90 3.95 9.57
C CYS A 21 12.87 3.97 8.44
N ILE A 22 12.99 4.93 7.54
CA ILE A 22 12.10 5.06 6.37
C ILE A 22 12.26 3.80 5.49
N GLU A 23 11.14 3.11 5.26
CA GLU A 23 11.12 1.91 4.43
C GLU A 23 11.50 2.26 2.99
N GLN A 24 12.47 1.52 2.44
CA GLN A 24 12.99 1.79 1.10
C GLN A 24 12.15 1.10 0.03
N ARG A 25 11.95 1.79 -1.09
CA ARG A 25 11.28 1.21 -2.26
C ARG A 25 12.06 -0.01 -2.76
N VAL A 26 11.32 -1.09 -3.04
CA VAL A 26 11.85 -2.31 -3.63
C VAL A 26 11.56 -2.30 -5.11
N ILE A 27 12.54 -2.68 -5.94
CA ILE A 27 12.43 -2.67 -7.41
C ILE A 27 12.56 -4.08 -7.97
N GLY A 28 11.65 -4.41 -8.88
CA GLY A 28 11.72 -5.61 -9.71
C GLY A 28 11.15 -6.87 -9.04
N PRO A 29 10.68 -7.84 -9.84
CA PRO A 29 9.77 -8.88 -9.38
C PRO A 29 10.41 -9.87 -8.40
N LYS A 30 11.74 -10.07 -8.49
CA LYS A 30 12.48 -10.93 -7.56
C LYS A 30 12.52 -10.33 -6.16
N ASN A 31 12.92 -9.05 -6.06
CA ASN A 31 13.05 -8.37 -4.78
C ASN A 31 11.67 -8.12 -4.17
N ILE A 32 10.67 -7.76 -4.99
CA ILE A 32 9.28 -7.63 -4.56
C ILE A 32 8.76 -8.95 -4.00
N SER A 33 9.00 -10.06 -4.71
CA SER A 33 8.57 -11.37 -4.23
C SER A 33 9.23 -11.75 -2.91
N GLN A 34 10.51 -11.42 -2.73
CA GLN A 34 11.20 -11.64 -1.46
C GLN A 34 10.58 -10.79 -0.36
N ARG A 35 10.39 -9.50 -0.60
CA ARG A 35 9.79 -8.58 0.37
C ARG A 35 8.39 -9.03 0.79
N ILE A 36 7.53 -9.45 -0.14
CA ILE A 36 6.19 -9.95 0.21
C ILE A 36 6.26 -11.23 1.05
N ASN A 37 7.23 -12.12 0.78
CA ASN A 37 7.43 -13.30 1.62
C ASN A 37 7.90 -12.90 3.03
N ASP A 38 8.75 -11.88 3.15
CA ASP A 38 9.28 -11.38 4.43
C ASP A 38 8.19 -10.72 5.30
N LEU A 39 7.11 -10.21 4.69
CA LEU A 39 5.93 -9.73 5.42
C LEU A 39 5.22 -10.86 6.20
N ASN A 40 5.51 -12.12 5.88
CA ASN A 40 4.97 -13.30 6.54
C ASN A 40 3.45 -13.22 6.72
N LEU A 41 2.75 -12.89 5.64
CA LEU A 41 1.29 -12.78 5.63
C LEU A 41 0.69 -14.18 5.82
N GLN A 42 0.09 -14.42 6.98
CA GLN A 42 -0.55 -15.68 7.38
C GLN A 42 -1.94 -15.36 7.93
N ASP A 43 -2.97 -16.11 7.50
CA ASP A 43 -4.36 -15.89 7.92
C ASP A 43 -4.78 -14.41 7.90
N CYS A 44 -4.46 -13.77 6.78
CA CYS A 44 -4.66 -12.35 6.60
C CYS A 44 -6.14 -12.04 6.31
N HIS A 45 -6.76 -11.23 7.17
CA HIS A 45 -8.15 -10.81 7.05
C HIS A 45 -8.21 -9.34 6.67
N ALA A 46 -8.66 -9.07 5.44
CA ALA A 46 -8.94 -7.73 4.96
C ALA A 46 -10.46 -7.48 4.92
N LYS A 47 -10.92 -6.25 5.26
CA LYS A 47 -12.35 -5.90 5.29
C LYS A 47 -12.64 -4.64 4.47
N ILE A 48 -12.61 -4.82 3.14
CA ILE A 48 -12.67 -3.74 2.16
C ILE A 48 -13.72 -2.69 2.51
N ARG A 49 -13.26 -1.47 2.81
CA ARG A 49 -14.11 -0.32 3.12
C ARG A 49 -14.44 0.47 1.86
N GLN A 50 -13.39 0.86 1.13
CA GLN A 50 -13.54 1.70 -0.05
C GLN A 50 -12.49 1.35 -1.09
N ILE A 51 -12.92 1.32 -2.34
CA ILE A 51 -12.06 1.15 -3.51
C ILE A 51 -12.50 2.17 -4.54
N ASP A 52 -11.56 3.02 -4.96
CA ASP A 52 -11.73 3.96 -6.05
C ASP A 52 -10.76 3.63 -7.18
N SER A 53 -11.19 3.86 -8.42
CA SER A 53 -10.34 3.63 -9.58
C SER A 53 -10.57 4.68 -10.65
N HIS A 54 -9.48 5.18 -11.23
CA HIS A 54 -9.51 6.21 -12.25
C HIS A 54 -8.54 5.88 -13.39
N SER A 55 -8.96 6.15 -14.63
CA SER A 55 -8.06 6.08 -15.77
C SER A 55 -7.00 7.17 -15.69
N THR A 56 -5.77 6.84 -16.09
CA THR A 56 -4.63 7.77 -16.13
C THR A 56 -4.17 7.98 -17.57
N ILE A 57 -3.25 8.93 -17.75
CA ILE A 57 -2.62 9.23 -19.04
C ILE A 57 -1.97 7.95 -19.59
N GLY A 58 -2.04 7.74 -20.91
CA GLY A 58 -1.44 6.58 -21.57
C GLY A 58 -2.22 5.27 -21.39
N GLY A 59 -3.49 5.34 -20.97
CA GLY A 59 -4.35 4.16 -20.81
C GLY A 59 -4.05 3.33 -19.56
N GLY A 60 -3.30 3.90 -18.61
CA GLY A 60 -3.11 3.34 -17.29
C GLY A 60 -4.35 3.49 -16.40
N VAL A 61 -4.29 2.89 -15.22
CA VAL A 61 -5.33 2.99 -14.19
C VAL A 61 -4.65 3.18 -12.85
N VAL A 62 -5.12 4.13 -12.05
CA VAL A 62 -4.78 4.21 -10.63
C VAL A 62 -5.93 3.61 -9.83
N VAL A 63 -5.59 2.77 -8.85
CA VAL A 63 -6.55 2.17 -7.91
C VAL A 63 -6.11 2.57 -6.51
N GLN A 64 -7.03 3.14 -5.74
CA GLN A 64 -6.82 3.45 -4.33
C GLN A 64 -7.74 2.57 -3.49
N VAL A 65 -7.16 1.98 -2.45
CA VAL A 65 -7.84 1.07 -1.52
C VAL A 65 -7.63 1.62 -0.12
N THR A 66 -8.73 1.82 0.60
CA THR A 66 -8.71 2.14 2.03
C THR A 66 -9.45 1.04 2.76
N ASP A 67 -8.78 0.41 3.72
CA ASP A 67 -9.24 -0.86 4.29
C ASP A 67 -8.59 -1.12 5.67
N GLU A 68 -8.99 -2.19 6.33
CA GLU A 68 -8.52 -2.74 7.57
C GLU A 68 -7.90 -4.13 7.33
N LEU A 69 -6.74 -4.38 7.93
CA LEU A 69 -5.97 -5.62 7.81
C LEU A 69 -5.68 -6.19 9.20
N SER A 70 -5.91 -7.48 9.40
CA SER A 70 -5.33 -8.25 10.50
C SER A 70 -4.47 -9.36 9.91
N ASN A 71 -3.27 -9.55 10.44
CA ASN A 71 -2.34 -10.59 10.02
C ASN A 71 -2.10 -11.53 11.20
N ASN A 72 -2.28 -12.84 11.04
CA ASN A 72 -2.00 -13.85 12.08
C ASN A 72 -2.71 -13.59 13.43
N GLY A 73 -3.92 -13.02 13.40
CA GLY A 73 -4.68 -12.68 14.61
C GLY A 73 -4.17 -11.44 15.35
N ASP A 74 -3.17 -10.73 14.82
CA ASP A 74 -2.75 -9.43 15.32
C ASP A 74 -3.91 -8.42 15.25
N PRO A 75 -3.89 -7.34 16.07
CA PRO A 75 -4.91 -6.31 16.05
C PRO A 75 -5.17 -5.78 14.64
N ILE A 76 -6.45 -5.49 14.36
CA ILE A 76 -6.85 -4.90 13.08
C ILE A 76 -6.22 -3.51 12.96
N ARG A 77 -5.48 -3.27 11.88
CA ARG A 77 -4.88 -1.97 11.54
C ARG A 77 -5.47 -1.44 10.25
N ARG A 78 -5.74 -0.13 10.19
CA ARG A 78 -6.20 0.54 8.97
C ARG A 78 -5.03 0.79 8.05
N PHE A 79 -5.26 0.70 6.75
CA PHE A 79 -4.25 0.98 5.74
C PHE A 79 -4.82 1.71 4.53
N MET A 80 -3.92 2.37 3.81
CA MET A 80 -4.14 2.90 2.47
C MET A 80 -3.17 2.22 1.51
N GLN A 81 -3.67 1.73 0.39
CA GLN A 81 -2.87 1.14 -0.67
C GLN A 81 -3.21 1.75 -2.01
N THR A 82 -2.19 2.09 -2.79
CA THR A 82 -2.33 2.65 -4.13
C THR A 82 -1.61 1.77 -5.13
N PHE A 83 -2.34 1.35 -6.16
CA PHE A 83 -1.79 0.63 -7.31
C PHE A 83 -1.79 1.53 -8.53
N VAL A 84 -0.67 1.58 -9.24
CA VAL A 84 -0.60 2.14 -10.59
C VAL A 84 -0.49 0.97 -11.56
N LEU A 85 -1.47 0.85 -12.45
CA LEU A 85 -1.57 -0.20 -13.44
C LEU A 85 -1.21 0.36 -14.81
N SER A 86 -0.29 -0.31 -15.49
CA SER A 86 0.11 0.02 -16.86
C SER A 86 -0.41 -1.04 -17.83
N PRO A 87 -0.86 -0.66 -19.03
CA PRO A 87 -1.31 -1.62 -20.03
C PRO A 87 -0.13 -2.42 -20.60
N ARG A 88 -0.27 -3.75 -20.71
CA ARG A 88 0.71 -4.64 -21.35
C ARG A 88 0.24 -5.16 -22.69
N GLN A 89 -1.04 -5.50 -22.78
CA GLN A 89 -1.75 -5.99 -23.96
C GLN A 89 -3.21 -5.51 -23.84
N PRO A 90 -4.01 -5.57 -24.93
CA PRO A 90 -5.43 -5.28 -24.83
C PRO A 90 -6.07 -6.06 -23.67
N LYS A 91 -6.73 -5.35 -22.74
CA LYS A 91 -7.36 -5.89 -21.53
C LYS A 91 -6.42 -6.61 -20.54
N LYS A 92 -5.10 -6.41 -20.63
CA LYS A 92 -4.13 -6.91 -19.64
C LYS A 92 -3.30 -5.78 -19.07
N TYR A 93 -3.28 -5.72 -17.74
CA TYR A 93 -2.53 -4.75 -16.97
C TYR A 93 -1.44 -5.44 -16.14
N TYR A 94 -0.42 -4.69 -15.78
CA TYR A 94 0.59 -5.08 -14.80
C TYR A 94 0.79 -3.94 -13.79
N VAL A 95 1.24 -4.26 -12.58
CA VAL A 95 1.29 -3.33 -11.45
C VAL A 95 2.57 -2.51 -11.47
N GLN A 96 2.60 -1.39 -12.19
CA GLN A 96 3.79 -0.52 -12.28
C GLN A 96 4.27 -0.04 -10.91
N ASN A 97 3.36 0.38 -10.04
CA ASN A 97 3.66 0.83 -8.68
C ASN A 97 2.64 0.22 -7.71
N ASP A 98 3.13 -0.15 -6.52
CA ASP A 98 2.34 -0.66 -5.40
C ASP A 98 2.87 -0.01 -4.13
N THR A 99 2.07 0.87 -3.53
CA THR A 99 2.43 1.61 -2.33
C THR A 99 1.39 1.34 -1.26
N PHE A 100 1.82 0.81 -0.13
CA PHE A 100 0.99 0.49 1.02
C PHE A 100 1.53 1.19 2.26
N HIS A 101 0.64 1.81 3.04
CA HIS A 101 0.96 2.41 4.33
C HIS A 101 -0.13 2.08 5.35
N TYR A 102 0.27 1.70 6.57
CA TYR A 102 -0.67 1.68 7.68
C TYR A 102 -0.97 3.12 8.15
N GLN A 103 -2.19 3.34 8.61
CA GLN A 103 -2.63 4.66 9.05
C GLN A 103 -1.87 5.12 10.29
N ASP A 104 -1.67 4.23 11.26
CA ASP A 104 -0.96 4.48 12.52
C ASP A 104 0.56 4.72 12.35
N GLU A 105 1.13 4.42 11.18
CA GLU A 105 2.52 4.78 10.83
C GLU A 105 2.63 6.18 10.23
N VAL A 106 1.51 6.75 9.76
CA VAL A 106 1.46 8.03 9.05
C VAL A 106 0.87 9.12 9.94
N PHE A 107 -0.16 8.77 10.71
CA PHE A 107 -0.83 9.62 11.68
C PHE A 107 -0.41 9.10 13.05
N ASP A 108 0.40 9.89 13.77
CA ASP A 108 0.69 9.61 15.17
C ASP A 108 -0.58 9.91 15.97
N ASP A 109 -1.30 8.88 16.40
CA ASP A 109 -2.53 9.00 17.20
C ASP A 109 -2.28 9.72 18.57
N GLY A 110 -1.05 10.18 18.83
CA GLY A 110 -0.63 10.97 20.00
C GLY A 110 -0.47 12.48 19.79
N SER A 111 -0.66 13.02 18.58
CA SER A 111 -0.55 14.47 18.30
C SER A 111 -1.87 15.09 17.79
N ASP A 112 -2.97 14.85 18.50
CA ASP A 112 -4.12 15.77 18.44
C ASP A 112 -3.73 17.08 19.16
N GLU A 113 -2.89 17.90 18.52
CA GLU A 113 -2.89 19.33 18.83
C GLU A 113 -4.26 19.86 18.41
N VAL A 114 -5.16 19.96 19.39
CA VAL A 114 -6.40 20.71 19.30
C VAL A 114 -6.04 22.16 18.96
N ASP A 115 -6.17 22.54 17.69
CA ASP A 115 -6.30 23.94 17.29
C ASP A 115 -7.69 24.44 17.77
N GLU A 116 -7.82 24.68 19.08
CA GLU A 116 -8.81 25.61 19.61
C GLU A 116 -8.29 27.04 19.39
N ASP A 117 -8.52 27.61 18.22
CA ASP A 117 -8.65 29.07 18.08
C ASP A 117 -9.33 29.46 16.76
N ASP A 118 -10.65 29.24 16.68
CA ASP A 118 -11.51 30.08 15.83
C ASP A 118 -12.83 30.38 16.56
N ARG A 119 -12.70 31.10 17.69
CA ARG A 119 -13.76 31.93 18.27
C ARG A 119 -13.17 33.17 18.92
N SER A 120 -12.87 34.18 18.11
CA SER A 120 -12.91 35.58 18.55
C SER A 120 -13.33 36.50 17.42
#